data_AF-K2NF63-F1
#
_entry.id   AF-K2NF63-F1
#
_cell.length_a   1.000
_cell.length_b   1.000
_cell.length_c   1.000
_cell.angle_alpha   90.00
_cell.angle_beta   90.00
_cell.angle_gamma   90.00
#
_symmetry.space_group_name_H-M   'P 1'
#
loop_
_entity.id
_entity.type
_entity.pdbx_description
1 polymer ?
#
loop_
_entity_poly.entity_id
_entity_poly.type
_entity_poly.pdbx_seq_one_letter_code
_entity_poly.pdbx_strand_id
1 'polypeptide(L)'
;MVSVVLTEELKRVKEVLSTWKKVDDIVSKLCPSPIAAQETSTANACSAVNITAGLVGFLSGNFSNGKWRDEYLGVNATVKGGFGTENGVKFTGRGAGAEWPVGSQGENQLYHFANYNFTLVATVSIHGEPEEENPHSINWCEDE
;
A
#
# COMPACT_ATOMS: atom_id res chain seq x y z
N MET A 1 -11.16 -41.39 -6.45
CA MET A 1 -11.15 -40.01 -6.99
C MET A 1 -12.45 -39.36 -6.56
N VAL A 2 -12.41 -38.18 -5.93
CA VAL A 2 -13.60 -37.46 -5.46
C VAL A 2 -13.73 -36.17 -6.29
N SER A 3 -14.94 -35.88 -6.78
CA SER A 3 -15.26 -34.62 -7.45
C SER A 3 -15.92 -33.68 -6.45
N VAL A 4 -15.46 -32.43 -6.38
CA VAL A 4 -15.97 -31.39 -5.49
C VAL A 4 -16.41 -30.20 -6.33
N VAL A 5 -17.58 -29.66 -6.03
CA VAL A 5 -18.13 -28.48 -6.71
C VAL A 5 -17.83 -27.24 -5.87
N LEU A 6 -17.03 -26.33 -6.40
CA LEU A 6 -16.48 -25.17 -5.69
C LEU A 6 -17.23 -23.86 -6.00
N THR A 7 -18.56 -23.87 -5.84
CA THR A 7 -19.41 -22.73 -6.22
C THR A 7 -19.14 -21.49 -5.36
N GLU A 8 -18.95 -21.67 -4.06
CA GLU A 8 -18.73 -20.57 -3.12
C GLU A 8 -17.34 -19.95 -3.29
N GLU A 9 -16.33 -20.79 -3.54
CA GLU A 9 -14.97 -20.37 -3.83
C GLU A 9 -14.93 -19.57 -5.13
N LEU A 10 -15.63 -20.03 -6.18
CA LEU A 10 -15.75 -19.30 -7.43
C LEU A 10 -16.44 -17.93 -7.23
N LYS A 11 -17.44 -17.85 -6.36
CA LYS A 11 -18.10 -16.59 -6.01
C LYS A 11 -17.11 -15.63 -5.33
N ARG A 12 -16.33 -16.11 -4.36
CA ARG A 12 -15.27 -15.31 -3.69
C ARG A 12 -14.21 -14.82 -4.67
N VAL A 13 -13.75 -15.67 -5.60
CA VAL A 13 -12.78 -15.28 -6.63
C VAL A 13 -13.32 -14.13 -7.49
N LYS A 14 -14.60 -14.19 -7.89
CA LYS A 14 -15.24 -13.10 -8.66
C LYS A 14 -15.33 -11.80 -7.87
N GLU A 15 -15.61 -11.87 -6.58
CA GLU A 15 -15.65 -10.70 -5.69
C GLU A 15 -14.25 -10.06 -5.56
N VAL A 16 -13.20 -10.86 -5.37
CA VAL A 16 -11.80 -10.39 -5.32
C VAL A 16 -11.40 -9.71 -6.63
N LEU A 17 -11.66 -10.34 -7.77
CA LEU A 17 -11.35 -9.76 -9.10
C LEU A 17 -12.09 -8.45 -9.35
N SER A 18 -13.35 -8.33 -8.88
CA SER A 18 -14.12 -7.10 -8.97
C SER A 18 -13.49 -5.98 -8.13
N THR A 19 -12.99 -6.31 -6.93
CA THR A 19 -12.28 -5.36 -6.06
C THR A 19 -10.97 -4.90 -6.70
N TRP A 20 -10.14 -5.82 -7.19
CA TRP A 20 -8.85 -5.47 -7.84
C TRP A 20 -9.06 -4.51 -9.01
N LYS A 21 -10.05 -4.78 -9.86
CA LYS A 21 -10.38 -3.88 -10.98
C LYS A 21 -10.77 -2.48 -10.52
N LYS A 22 -11.54 -2.36 -9.43
CA LYS A 22 -11.92 -1.05 -8.87
C LYS A 22 -10.71 -0.29 -8.33
N VAL A 23 -9.79 -0.98 -7.66
CA VAL A 23 -8.56 -0.37 -7.13
C VAL A 23 -7.66 0.07 -8.27
N ASP A 24 -7.48 -0.75 -9.32
CA ASP A 24 -6.74 -0.36 -10.54
C ASP A 24 -7.33 0.91 -11.18
N ASP A 25 -8.67 1.00 -11.28
CA ASP A 25 -9.38 2.17 -11.81
C ASP A 25 -9.20 3.43 -10.93
N ILE A 26 -8.89 3.27 -9.64
CA ILE A 26 -8.58 4.38 -8.73
C ILE A 26 -7.11 4.78 -8.89
N VAL A 27 -6.20 3.82 -8.81
CA VAL A 27 -4.75 4.05 -8.87
C VAL A 27 -4.34 4.66 -10.21
N SER A 28 -4.94 4.21 -11.31
CA SER A 28 -4.69 4.76 -12.65
C SER A 28 -5.02 6.27 -12.78
N LYS A 29 -5.85 6.81 -11.88
CA LYS A 29 -6.21 8.24 -11.84
C LYS A 29 -5.31 9.07 -10.95
N LEU A 30 -4.48 8.46 -10.10
CA LEU A 30 -3.57 9.16 -9.18
C LEU A 30 -2.41 9.83 -9.94
N CYS A 31 -2.12 9.38 -11.15
CA CYS A 31 -1.07 9.92 -12.01
C CYS A 31 -1.62 10.11 -13.43
N PRO A 32 -2.42 11.17 -13.66
CA PRO A 32 -2.98 11.41 -14.98
C PRO A 32 -1.85 11.67 -15.98
N SER A 33 -1.89 10.97 -17.14
CA SER A 33 -1.04 11.32 -18.29
C SER A 33 -1.25 12.81 -18.60
N PRO A 34 -0.18 13.61 -18.76
CA PRO A 34 -0.34 15.01 -19.09
C PRO A 34 -1.04 15.11 -20.46
N ILE A 35 -2.27 15.59 -20.44
CA ILE A 35 -2.98 16.02 -21.65
C ILE A 35 -2.13 17.15 -22.23
N ALA A 36 -1.79 17.04 -23.51
CA ALA A 36 -0.93 17.95 -24.26
C ALA A 36 -1.27 19.44 -24.04
N ALA A 37 -0.61 20.08 -23.08
CA ALA A 37 -0.50 21.52 -22.96
C ALA A 37 0.77 21.83 -22.13
N GLN A 38 1.77 22.35 -22.82
CA GLN A 38 2.87 23.20 -22.34
C GLN A 38 2.73 23.71 -20.88
N GLU A 39 3.75 23.50 -20.04
CA GLU A 39 4.79 24.51 -19.75
C GLU A 39 5.77 24.01 -18.66
N THR A 40 7.06 24.21 -18.94
CA THR A 40 8.20 24.35 -18.03
C THR A 40 8.04 23.89 -16.57
N SER A 41 8.21 22.60 -16.30
CA SER A 41 8.66 22.12 -14.99
C SER A 41 9.32 20.75 -15.14
N THR A 42 10.50 20.60 -14.57
CA THR A 42 11.32 19.39 -14.55
C THR A 42 10.57 18.19 -13.96
N ALA A 43 10.50 17.10 -14.75
CA ALA A 43 10.25 15.72 -14.33
C ALA A 43 8.89 15.40 -13.64
N ASN A 44 7.77 15.48 -14.37
CA ASN A 44 6.52 14.87 -13.89
C ASN A 44 6.53 13.36 -14.20
N ALA A 45 6.81 12.55 -13.17
CA ALA A 45 6.92 11.08 -13.20
C ALA A 45 5.66 10.32 -13.69
N CYS A 46 4.52 11.02 -13.85
CA CYS A 46 3.25 10.44 -14.28
C CYS A 46 3.09 10.21 -15.78
N SER A 47 4.04 10.63 -16.63
CA SER A 47 3.78 10.77 -18.06
C SER A 47 3.93 9.49 -18.89
N ALA A 48 4.55 8.43 -18.36
CA ALA A 48 4.90 7.24 -19.17
C ALA A 48 4.64 5.88 -18.50
N VAL A 49 4.31 5.82 -17.20
CA VAL A 49 4.28 4.56 -16.45
C VAL A 49 2.85 4.15 -16.14
N ASN A 50 2.46 2.95 -16.56
CA ASN A 50 1.25 2.32 -16.07
C ASN A 50 1.50 1.83 -14.63
N ILE A 51 1.10 2.62 -13.64
CA ILE A 51 1.43 2.40 -12.21
C ILE A 51 0.74 1.15 -11.65
N THR A 52 -0.30 0.65 -12.30
CA THR A 52 -0.94 -0.62 -11.90
C THR A 52 -0.15 -1.84 -12.36
N ALA A 53 0.76 -1.70 -13.34
CA ALA A 53 1.57 -2.82 -13.81
C ALA A 53 2.60 -3.22 -12.74
N GLY A 54 2.42 -4.40 -12.15
CA GLY A 54 3.30 -4.90 -11.09
C GLY A 54 2.99 -4.32 -9.70
N LEU A 55 1.87 -3.62 -9.52
CA LEU A 55 1.39 -3.20 -8.21
C LEU A 55 0.81 -4.40 -7.45
N VAL A 56 1.33 -4.65 -6.25
CA VAL A 56 0.99 -5.85 -5.47
C VAL A 56 0.20 -5.53 -4.19
N GLY A 57 0.24 -4.28 -3.73
CA GLY A 57 -0.52 -3.83 -2.57
C GLY A 57 -0.65 -2.31 -2.55
N PHE A 58 -1.73 -1.81 -1.96
CA PHE A 58 -2.01 -0.39 -1.87
C PHE A 58 -2.66 -0.07 -0.51
N LEU A 59 -1.99 0.74 0.29
CA LEU A 59 -2.48 1.21 1.59
C LEU A 59 -3.02 2.64 1.46
N SER A 60 -4.32 2.85 1.69
CA SER A 60 -4.99 4.15 1.53
C SER A 60 -5.98 4.45 2.68
N GLY A 61 -7.22 4.85 2.42
CA GLY A 61 -8.18 5.24 3.45
C GLY A 61 -8.71 4.11 4.33
N ASN A 62 -8.51 2.84 3.97
CA ASN A 62 -9.11 1.71 4.68
C ASN A 62 -8.36 1.37 5.98
N PHE A 63 -8.66 2.09 7.06
CA PHE A 63 -8.11 1.86 8.39
C PHE A 63 -9.18 1.46 9.40
N SER A 64 -8.95 0.38 10.16
CA SER A 64 -9.79 0.02 11.31
C SER A 64 -9.07 -0.88 12.30
N ASN A 65 -9.39 -0.78 13.59
CA ASN A 65 -8.92 -1.70 14.63
C ASN A 65 -7.38 -1.88 14.64
N GLY A 66 -6.63 -0.80 14.44
CA GLY A 66 -5.16 -0.86 14.39
C GLY A 66 -4.58 -1.56 13.16
N LYS A 67 -5.41 -1.82 12.14
CA LYS A 67 -5.01 -2.39 10.86
C LYS A 67 -5.23 -1.38 9.75
N TRP A 68 -4.16 -1.10 9.02
CA TRP A 68 -4.22 -0.37 7.76
C TRP A 68 -4.34 -1.41 6.65
N ARG A 69 -5.53 -1.49 6.06
CA ARG A 69 -5.90 -2.58 5.17
C ARG A 69 -5.43 -2.32 3.75
N ASP A 70 -4.94 -3.39 3.13
CA ASP A 70 -4.59 -3.37 1.72
C ASP A 70 -5.86 -3.39 0.87
N GLU A 71 -5.99 -2.39 0.01
CA GLU A 71 -7.13 -2.24 -0.89
C GLU A 71 -7.21 -3.40 -1.90
N TYR A 72 -6.08 -4.06 -2.21
CA TYR A 72 -6.05 -5.29 -3.01
C TYR A 72 -6.40 -6.56 -2.23
N LEU A 73 -6.86 -6.45 -0.97
CA LEU A 73 -7.23 -7.59 -0.11
C LEU A 73 -6.06 -8.55 0.16
N GLY A 74 -4.82 -8.09 -0.03
CA GLY A 74 -3.62 -8.84 0.29
C GLY A 74 -3.30 -8.73 1.77
N VAL A 75 -2.08 -8.28 2.06
CA VAL A 75 -1.54 -8.27 3.41
C VAL A 75 -1.87 -6.94 4.08
N ASN A 76 -2.42 -6.94 5.29
CA ASN A 76 -2.69 -5.70 6.02
C ASN A 76 -1.46 -5.26 6.81
N ALA A 77 -1.22 -3.95 6.91
CA ALA A 77 -0.23 -3.40 7.82
C ALA A 77 -0.80 -3.25 9.24
N THR A 78 0.07 -3.40 10.24
CA THR A 78 -0.25 -3.19 11.65
C THR A 78 0.19 -1.79 12.06
N VAL A 79 -0.71 -1.01 12.64
CA VAL A 79 -0.45 0.35 13.07
C VAL A 79 -0.36 0.43 14.57
N LYS A 80 0.67 1.11 15.07
CA LYS A 80 0.85 1.48 16.48
C LYS A 80 0.79 3.00 16.60
N GLY A 81 0.03 3.52 17.56
CA GLY A 81 0.00 4.96 17.86
C GLY A 81 -0.50 5.87 16.72
N GLY A 82 -1.44 5.39 15.90
CA GLY A 82 -1.97 6.17 14.78
C GLY A 82 -3.48 6.01 14.59
N PHE A 83 -4.07 6.93 13.84
CA PHE A 83 -5.49 6.91 13.46
C PHE A 83 -5.66 7.16 11.96
N GLY A 84 -6.73 6.59 11.40
CA GLY A 84 -7.05 6.69 9.98
C GLY A 84 -7.40 8.12 9.57
N THR A 85 -6.99 8.49 8.37
CA THR A 85 -7.38 9.71 7.66
C THR A 85 -8.05 9.32 6.34
N GLU A 86 -8.47 10.31 5.54
CA GLU A 86 -9.14 10.04 4.26
C GLU A 86 -8.34 9.14 3.32
N ASN A 87 -7.02 9.33 3.25
CA ASN A 87 -6.13 8.63 2.30
C ASN A 87 -4.90 8.01 2.98
N GLY A 88 -4.99 7.70 4.28
CA GLY A 88 -3.88 7.06 4.99
C GLY A 88 -4.03 7.05 6.50
N VAL A 89 -2.92 7.21 7.20
CA VAL A 89 -2.85 7.18 8.66
C VAL A 89 -2.01 8.36 9.16
N LYS A 90 -2.47 8.99 10.25
CA LYS A 90 -1.70 9.97 10.99
C LYS A 90 -1.13 9.32 12.25
N PHE A 91 0.19 9.33 12.36
CA PHE A 91 0.93 8.80 13.50
C PHE A 91 1.18 9.91 14.53
N THR A 92 1.02 9.60 15.81
CA THR A 92 1.22 10.56 16.90
C THR A 92 1.89 9.88 18.09
N GLY A 93 2.98 10.50 18.58
CA GLY A 93 3.71 10.02 19.75
C GLY A 93 4.90 9.13 19.40
N ARG A 94 5.74 8.89 20.41
CA ARG A 94 6.96 8.09 20.28
C ARG A 94 6.61 6.63 20.00
N GLY A 95 7.29 6.02 19.03
CA GLY A 95 7.08 4.61 18.64
C GLY A 95 5.80 4.38 17.81
N ALA A 96 5.14 5.46 17.35
CA ALA A 96 4.04 5.34 16.42
C ALA A 96 4.55 5.04 15.00
N GLY A 97 3.85 4.16 14.27
CA GLY A 97 4.25 3.74 12.94
C GLY A 97 3.33 2.65 12.39
N ALA A 98 3.67 2.17 11.18
CA ALA A 98 3.00 1.06 10.53
C ALA A 98 4.04 0.00 10.11
N GLU A 99 3.74 -1.27 10.38
CA GLU A 99 4.53 -2.43 10.01
C GLU A 99 3.76 -3.22 8.95
N TRP A 100 4.32 -3.35 7.73
CA TRP A 100 3.71 -4.13 6.65
C TRP A 100 4.56 -5.38 6.40
N PRO A 101 4.09 -6.58 6.78
CA PRO A 101 4.98 -7.73 6.90
C PRO A 101 5.38 -8.32 5.55
N VAL A 102 6.65 -8.71 5.43
CA VAL A 102 7.22 -9.44 4.29
C VAL A 102 7.51 -10.90 4.68
N GLY A 103 8.53 -11.13 5.52
CA GLY A 103 8.94 -12.47 5.96
C GLY A 103 8.10 -13.05 7.11
N SER A 104 7.51 -12.19 7.94
CA SER A 104 6.73 -12.59 9.12
C SER A 104 5.31 -13.11 8.81
N GLN A 105 4.98 -13.36 7.54
CA GLN A 105 3.70 -13.92 7.10
C GLN A 105 3.56 -15.43 7.34
N GLY A 106 4.62 -16.11 7.79
CA GLY A 106 4.63 -17.55 8.06
C GLY A 106 4.92 -18.38 6.82
N GLU A 107 4.15 -19.45 6.61
CA GLU A 107 4.37 -20.41 5.50
C GLU A 107 4.09 -19.78 4.12
N ASN A 108 3.07 -18.91 4.03
CA ASN A 108 2.68 -18.24 2.78
C ASN A 108 3.17 -16.79 2.79
N GLN A 109 4.36 -16.55 2.25
CA GLN A 109 4.97 -15.22 2.17
C GLN A 109 4.62 -14.53 0.85
N LEU A 110 3.47 -13.86 0.80
CA LEU A 110 2.97 -13.23 -0.43
C LEU A 110 3.94 -12.17 -1.00
N TYR A 111 4.71 -11.53 -0.13
CA TYR A 111 5.63 -10.45 -0.51
C TYR A 111 7.10 -10.87 -0.60
N HIS A 112 7.38 -12.18 -0.69
CA HIS A 112 8.75 -12.68 -0.81
C HIS A 112 9.55 -12.08 -2.01
N PHE A 113 8.85 -11.58 -3.04
CA PHE A 113 9.49 -10.85 -4.15
C PHE A 113 10.26 -9.60 -3.70
N ALA A 114 9.91 -9.00 -2.55
CA ALA A 114 10.58 -7.82 -2.01
C ALA A 114 12.03 -8.10 -1.58
N ASN A 115 12.40 -9.37 -1.36
CA ASN A 115 13.79 -9.75 -1.12
C ASN A 115 14.70 -9.60 -2.36
N TYR A 116 14.13 -9.39 -3.54
CA TYR A 116 14.86 -9.29 -4.81
C TYR A 116 14.79 -7.90 -5.40
N ASN A 117 13.58 -7.41 -5.70
CA ASN A 117 13.36 -6.10 -6.28
C ASN A 117 11.95 -5.62 -5.97
N PHE A 118 11.84 -4.43 -5.41
CA PHE A 118 10.56 -3.79 -5.15
C PHE A 118 10.68 -2.27 -5.26
N THR A 119 9.53 -1.62 -5.33
CA THR A 119 9.43 -0.17 -5.22
C THR A 119 8.31 0.14 -4.25
N LEU A 120 8.61 0.92 -3.21
CA LEU A 120 7.62 1.42 -2.27
C LEU A 120 7.45 2.92 -2.48
N VAL A 121 6.20 3.38 -2.57
CA VAL A 121 5.85 4.78 -2.80
C VAL A 121 4.91 5.24 -1.69
N ALA A 122 5.19 6.41 -1.12
CA ALA A 122 4.35 7.02 -0.09
C ALA A 122 4.35 8.54 -0.21
N THR A 123 3.20 9.15 0.06
CA THR A 123 3.09 10.59 0.29
C THR A 123 3.16 10.84 1.80
N VAL A 124 4.10 11.68 2.22
CA VAL A 124 4.32 12.00 3.64
C VAL A 124 4.12 13.49 3.90
N SER A 125 3.48 13.81 5.02
CA SER A 125 3.29 15.19 5.49
C SER A 125 3.77 15.30 6.93
N ILE A 126 4.77 16.14 7.16
CA ILE A 126 5.38 16.38 8.48
C ILE A 126 4.62 17.53 9.14
N HIS A 127 4.02 17.27 10.32
CA HIS A 127 3.08 18.20 10.98
C HIS A 127 3.69 18.94 12.18
N GLY A 128 4.99 18.81 12.43
CA GLY A 128 5.70 19.48 13.52
C GLY A 128 7.20 19.41 13.30
N GLU A 129 7.92 20.35 13.89
CA GLU A 129 9.38 20.33 13.91
C GLU A 129 9.83 19.35 15.00
N PRO A 130 10.77 18.41 14.70
CA PRO A 130 11.31 17.54 15.72
C PRO A 130 12.07 18.37 16.76
N GLU A 131 11.80 18.15 18.05
CA GLU A 131 12.40 18.92 19.16
C GLU A 131 13.89 18.59 19.41
N GLU A 132 14.44 17.53 18.79
CA GLU A 132 15.87 17.17 18.77
C GLU A 132 16.26 16.64 17.39
N GLU A 133 17.56 16.74 17.02
CA GLU A 133 18.17 16.04 15.86
C GLU A 133 18.18 14.52 16.09
N ASN A 134 17.00 13.94 16.25
CA ASN A 134 16.79 12.54 16.01
C ASN A 134 16.21 12.49 14.61
N PRO A 135 16.90 11.92 13.61
CA PRO A 135 16.25 11.64 12.35
C PRO A 135 14.99 10.86 12.72
N HIS A 136 13.82 11.30 12.24
CA HIS A 136 12.68 10.39 12.13
C HIS A 136 13.13 9.29 11.19
N SER A 137 13.87 8.34 11.75
CA SER A 137 14.28 7.15 11.08
C SER A 137 12.96 6.48 10.74
N ILE A 138 12.66 6.46 9.46
CA ILE A 138 11.79 5.46 8.90
C ILE A 138 12.59 4.16 9.08
N ASN A 139 12.63 3.66 10.31
CA ASN A 139 13.17 2.35 10.62
C ASN A 139 12.13 1.39 10.08
N TRP A 140 12.36 0.99 8.83
CA TRP A 140 11.80 -0.23 8.30
C TRP A 140 12.35 -1.34 9.19
N CYS A 141 11.53 -1.87 10.09
CA CYS A 141 11.86 -3.08 10.82
C CYS A 141 11.99 -4.21 9.80
N GLU A 142 13.19 -4.41 9.28
CA GLU A 142 13.61 -5.65 8.65
C GLU A 142 13.88 -6.61 9.81
N ASP A 143 12.85 -7.35 10.23
CA ASP A 143 13.05 -8.55 11.02
C ASP A 143 13.61 -9.62 10.07
N GLU A 144 14.92 -9.89 10.20
CA GLU A 144 15.60 -11.11 9.70
C GLU A 144 15.01 -12.39 10.32
#